data_AF-A0A9Q0VN41-F1
#
_entry.id   AF-A0A9Q0VN41-F1
#
_cell.length_a   1.000
_cell.length_b   1.000
_cell.length_c   1.000
_cell.angle_alpha   90.00
_cell.angle_beta   90.00
_cell.angle_gamma   90.00
#
_symmetry.space_group_name_H-M   'P 1'
#
loop_
_entity.id
_entity.type
_entity.pdbx_description
1 polymer ?
#
loop_
_entity_poly.entity_id
_entity_poly.type
_entity_poly.pdbx_seq_one_letter_code
_entity_poly.pdbx_strand_id
1 'polypeptide(L)'
;MATLTVLMLVGFLFWIGGGSGLEQEAPYRIHTLFSVECQNYFDWQTVGLMHSFKKAEQPGPITRLLSCTDEEKRKYRGMHLAPTLEVPSMSRHPKTGDWYPAINKPAGIVHWLKHSKDADSVDWVVILDADMIIRGPIIPWELGAEKGRPVAAYYGYLVGCDNILAKIAHKTP
;
A
#
# COMPACT_ATOMS: atom_id res chain seq x y z
N MET A 1 65.03 -15.67 -20.97
CA MET A 1 65.39 -14.23 -20.82
C MET A 1 64.46 -13.48 -21.78
N ALA A 2 63.25 -13.13 -21.31
CA ALA A 2 62.77 -11.74 -21.15
C ALA A 2 62.50 -11.08 -22.53
N THR A 3 61.29 -10.68 -22.94
CA THR A 3 60.20 -10.01 -22.21
C THR A 3 58.89 -10.01 -23.04
N LEU A 4 57.77 -10.32 -22.37
CA LEU A 4 56.46 -9.61 -22.35
C LEU A 4 56.51 -8.18 -22.97
N THR A 5 55.54 -7.62 -23.71
CA THR A 5 54.09 -7.46 -23.45
C THR A 5 53.46 -6.62 -24.59
N VAL A 6 52.12 -6.74 -24.80
CA VAL A 6 51.16 -5.64 -25.12
C VAL A 6 51.18 -5.10 -26.58
N LEU A 7 50.06 -4.87 -27.31
CA LEU A 7 48.62 -4.92 -27.05
C LEU A 7 47.87 -4.90 -28.41
N MET A 8 46.66 -5.49 -28.41
CA MET A 8 45.42 -5.01 -29.04
C MET A 8 45.48 -4.31 -30.40
N LEU A 9 44.81 -4.89 -31.40
CA LEU A 9 43.88 -4.19 -32.30
C LEU A 9 43.30 -5.16 -33.33
N VAL A 10 42.41 -6.08 -32.94
CA VAL A 10 41.47 -6.67 -33.91
C VAL A 10 40.13 -6.97 -33.25
N GLY A 11 39.15 -6.15 -33.60
CA GLY A 11 37.79 -6.57 -33.90
C GLY A 11 36.97 -7.18 -32.77
N PHE A 12 36.16 -6.36 -32.10
CA PHE A 12 34.78 -6.75 -31.87
C PHE A 12 33.85 -5.65 -32.36
N LEU A 13 33.33 -5.93 -33.55
CA LEU A 13 32.16 -5.35 -34.16
C LEU A 13 31.06 -5.07 -33.14
N PHE A 14 30.50 -3.86 -33.24
CA PHE A 14 29.07 -3.57 -33.11
C PHE A 14 28.21 -4.76 -32.69
N TRP A 15 27.97 -4.89 -31.39
CA TRP A 15 26.77 -5.57 -30.90
C TRP A 15 25.79 -4.50 -30.43
N ILE A 16 25.05 -4.00 -31.42
CA ILE A 16 23.75 -3.35 -31.24
C ILE A 16 22.79 -4.47 -30.82
N GLY A 17 22.96 -4.97 -29.61
CA GLY A 17 22.07 -5.93 -28.98
C GLY A 17 21.07 -5.13 -28.18
N GLY A 18 19.89 -4.88 -28.75
CA GLY A 18 18.72 -4.46 -28.00
C GLY A 18 18.43 -5.49 -26.92
N GLY A 19 19.04 -5.30 -25.75
CA GLY A 19 18.58 -5.91 -24.53
C GLY A 19 17.28 -5.23 -24.18
N SER A 20 16.16 -5.80 -24.64
CA SER A 20 14.92 -5.72 -23.88
C SER A 20 15.29 -6.18 -22.48
N GLY A 21 15.45 -5.21 -21.57
CA GLY A 21 15.56 -5.50 -20.16
C GLY A 21 14.37 -6.39 -19.85
N LEU A 22 14.66 -7.66 -19.54
CA LEU A 22 13.72 -8.47 -18.80
C LEU A 22 13.46 -7.64 -17.56
N GLU A 23 12.28 -7.02 -17.52
CA GLU A 23 11.72 -6.46 -16.31
C GLU A 23 11.61 -7.67 -15.39
N GLN A 24 12.68 -7.88 -14.61
CA GLN A 24 12.77 -8.93 -13.65
C GLN A 24 11.66 -8.59 -12.66
N GLU A 25 10.50 -9.26 -12.78
CA GLU A 25 9.44 -9.16 -11.81
C GLU A 25 10.11 -9.26 -10.45
N ALA A 26 10.01 -8.19 -9.66
CA ALA A 26 10.60 -8.19 -8.33
C ALA A 26 10.09 -9.46 -7.65
N PRO A 27 10.95 -10.23 -6.95
CA PRO A 27 10.54 -11.47 -6.27
C PRO A 27 9.41 -11.24 -5.26
N TYR A 28 9.08 -9.98 -4.99
CA TYR A 28 8.08 -9.51 -4.05
C TYR A 28 6.97 -8.77 -4.80
N ARG A 29 5.91 -9.49 -5.17
CA ARG A 29 4.63 -8.89 -5.59
C ARG A 29 3.85 -8.39 -4.37
N ILE A 30 4.48 -7.50 -3.61
CA ILE A 30 3.92 -6.85 -2.41
C ILE A 30 3.41 -5.47 -2.82
N HIS A 31 2.21 -5.10 -2.39
CA HIS A 31 1.69 -3.74 -2.51
C HIS A 31 1.29 -3.21 -1.14
N THR A 32 1.80 -2.03 -0.77
CA THR A 32 1.44 -1.39 0.51
C THR A 32 0.29 -0.41 0.31
N LEU A 33 -0.77 -0.54 1.11
CA LEU A 33 -1.91 0.35 1.10
C LEU A 33 -2.06 1.03 2.46
N PHE A 34 -2.45 2.30 2.44
CA PHE A 34 -2.92 2.99 3.64
C PHE A 34 -4.09 3.90 3.28
N SER A 35 -5.04 4.04 4.20
CA SER A 35 -6.26 4.82 4.00
C SER A 35 -6.22 6.11 4.79
N VAL A 36 -6.65 7.20 4.16
CA VAL A 36 -6.75 8.52 4.79
C VAL A 36 -7.97 9.28 4.27
N GLU A 37 -8.31 10.38 4.95
CA GLU A 37 -9.30 11.36 4.48
C GLU A 37 -8.62 12.68 4.07
N CYS A 38 -9.33 13.54 3.32
CA CYS A 38 -8.85 14.86 2.89
C CYS A 38 -8.76 15.88 4.05
N GLN A 39 -7.92 15.61 5.05
CA GLN A 39 -7.76 16.45 6.23
C GLN A 39 -6.30 16.61 6.63
N ASN A 40 -5.96 17.79 7.18
CA ASN A 40 -4.60 18.10 7.63
C ASN A 40 -4.08 17.11 8.70
N TYR A 41 -4.98 16.47 9.45
CA TYR A 41 -4.63 15.43 10.42
C TYR A 41 -3.92 14.24 9.77
N PHE A 42 -4.34 13.83 8.57
CA PHE A 42 -3.72 12.73 7.85
C PHE A 42 -2.51 13.16 7.01
N ASP A 43 -2.34 14.46 6.75
CA ASP A 43 -1.24 14.95 5.93
C ASP A 43 0.11 14.76 6.61
N TRP A 44 0.25 15.16 7.89
CA TRP A 44 1.51 14.96 8.61
C TRP A 44 1.80 13.47 8.86
N GLN A 45 0.75 12.67 9.05
CA GLN A 45 0.84 11.20 9.15
C GLN A 45 1.34 10.59 7.85
N THR A 46 0.79 11.03 6.70
CA THR A 46 1.25 10.62 5.37
C THR A 46 2.73 10.94 5.18
N VAL A 47 3.19 12.13 5.57
CA VAL A 47 4.60 12.51 5.49
C VAL A 47 5.48 11.56 6.31
N GLY A 48 5.08 11.27 7.55
CA GLY A 48 5.78 10.34 8.43
C GLY A 48 5.85 8.92 7.86
N LEU A 49 4.72 8.39 7.41
CA LEU A 49 4.62 7.06 6.82
C LEU A 49 5.48 6.96 5.56
N MET A 50 5.36 7.90 4.61
CA MET A 50 6.14 7.90 3.37
C MET A 50 7.64 8.04 3.62
N HIS A 51 8.04 8.83 4.62
CA HIS A 51 9.45 8.90 5.04
C HIS A 51 9.94 7.55 5.57
N SER A 52 9.18 6.93 6.47
CA SER A 52 9.54 5.65 7.08
C SER A 52 9.55 4.49 6.08
N PHE A 53 8.61 4.48 5.13
CA PHE A 53 8.53 3.53 4.02
C PHE A 53 9.82 3.51 3.20
N LYS A 54 10.30 4.70 2.81
CA LYS A 54 11.56 4.86 2.07
C LYS A 54 12.76 4.44 2.92
N LYS A 55 12.81 4.88 4.18
CA LYS A 55 13.92 4.59 5.10
C LYS A 55 14.03 3.11 5.45
N ALA A 56 12.92 2.41 5.55
CA ALA A 56 12.86 0.99 5.82
C ALA A 56 13.13 0.13 4.58
N GLU A 57 13.27 0.74 3.39
CA GLU A 57 13.42 0.02 2.12
C GLU A 57 12.28 -1.00 1.90
N GLN A 58 11.06 -0.59 2.24
CA GLN A 58 9.88 -1.45 2.11
C GLN A 58 9.74 -1.92 0.65
N PRO A 59 9.68 -3.23 0.40
CA PRO A 59 9.53 -3.74 -0.96
C PRO A 59 8.18 -3.38 -1.59
N GLY A 60 8.21 -3.18 -2.90
CA GLY A 60 7.03 -2.94 -3.72
C GLY A 60 6.51 -1.51 -3.69
N PRO A 61 5.46 -1.20 -4.45
CA PRO A 61 4.81 0.11 -4.45
C PRO A 61 3.99 0.37 -3.18
N ILE A 62 3.71 1.65 -2.94
CA ILE A 62 2.77 2.12 -1.92
C ILE A 62 1.69 3.01 -2.57
N THR A 63 0.43 2.80 -2.19
CA THR A 63 -0.68 3.64 -2.62
C THR A 63 -1.49 4.12 -1.43
N ARG A 64 -1.74 5.43 -1.41
CA ARG A 64 -2.66 6.10 -0.51
C ARG A 64 -4.08 6.02 -1.06
N LEU A 65 -4.99 5.46 -0.28
CA LEU A 65 -6.42 5.43 -0.57
C LEU A 65 -7.06 6.66 0.06
N LEU A 66 -7.34 7.67 -0.75
CA LEU A 66 -7.77 8.99 -0.28
C LEU A 66 -9.29 9.11 -0.41
N SER A 67 -10.00 9.06 0.72
CA SER A 67 -11.45 9.17 0.82
C SER A 67 -11.86 10.61 1.11
N CYS A 68 -12.57 11.26 0.18
CA CYS A 68 -12.95 12.66 0.34
C CYS A 68 -14.41 12.88 -0.07
N THR A 69 -15.04 13.84 0.58
CA THR A 69 -16.23 14.49 0.01
C THR A 69 -15.82 15.43 -1.12
N ASP A 70 -16.76 15.75 -2.01
CA ASP A 70 -16.51 16.69 -3.11
C ASP A 70 -16.07 18.08 -2.59
N GLU A 71 -16.58 18.50 -1.44
CA GLU A 71 -16.20 19.77 -0.83
C GLU A 71 -14.76 19.76 -0.32
N GLU A 72 -14.38 18.72 0.43
CA GLU A 72 -13.01 18.59 0.95
C GLU A 72 -12.01 18.52 -0.20
N LYS A 73 -12.31 17.72 -1.23
CA LYS A 73 -11.45 17.55 -2.40
C LYS A 73 -11.14 18.88 -3.10
N ARG A 74 -12.12 19.77 -3.23
CA ARG A 74 -11.92 21.09 -3.88
C ARG A 74 -10.92 21.98 -3.15
N LYS A 75 -10.76 21.80 -1.84
CA LYS A 75 -9.87 22.62 -0.99
C LYS A 75 -8.57 21.88 -0.65
N TYR A 76 -8.51 20.56 -0.89
CA TYR A 76 -7.40 19.71 -0.49
C TYR A 76 -6.14 20.00 -1.30
N ARG A 77 -5.00 20.16 -0.60
CA ARG A 77 -3.70 20.50 -1.20
C ARG A 77 -2.66 19.39 -1.08
N GLY A 78 -2.97 18.32 -0.34
CA GLY A 78 -2.04 17.24 -0.02
C GLY A 78 -1.95 16.12 -1.07
N MET A 79 -2.45 16.32 -2.29
CA MET A 79 -2.43 15.27 -3.34
C MET A 79 -1.02 14.75 -3.66
N HIS A 80 -0.01 15.61 -3.53
CA HIS A 80 1.39 15.32 -3.83
C HIS A 80 2.15 14.56 -2.73
N LEU A 81 1.53 14.33 -1.56
CA LEU A 81 2.21 13.74 -0.40
C LEU A 81 2.56 12.26 -0.59
N ALA A 82 1.80 11.52 -1.41
CA ALA A 82 2.01 10.11 -1.71
C ALA A 82 1.37 9.74 -3.06
N PRO A 83 1.80 8.64 -3.72
CA PRO A 83 1.04 8.04 -4.82
C PRO A 83 -0.39 7.76 -4.34
N THR A 84 -1.38 8.32 -5.01
CA THR A 84 -2.76 8.39 -4.47
C THR A 84 -3.75 7.80 -5.45
N LEU A 85 -4.59 6.89 -4.97
CA LEU A 85 -5.85 6.53 -5.60
C LEU A 85 -6.98 7.21 -4.83
N GLU A 86 -7.75 8.03 -5.54
CA GLU A 86 -8.96 8.60 -4.97
C GLU A 86 -10.04 7.52 -4.88
N VAL A 87 -10.69 7.43 -3.72
CA VAL A 87 -11.76 6.46 -3.48
C VAL A 87 -13.00 7.17 -2.94
N PRO A 88 -14.22 6.64 -3.19
CA PRO A 88 -15.43 7.22 -2.65
C PRO A 88 -15.42 7.25 -1.12
N SER A 89 -15.83 8.38 -0.53
CA SER A 89 -16.09 8.42 0.91
C SER A 89 -17.31 7.58 1.26
N MET A 90 -17.11 6.67 2.21
CA MET A 90 -18.11 5.83 2.85
C MET A 90 -18.28 6.17 4.33
N SER A 91 -17.79 7.35 4.76
CA SER A 91 -17.90 7.80 6.15
C SER A 91 -19.35 7.88 6.60
N ARG A 92 -20.27 8.15 5.67
CA ARG A 92 -21.71 7.96 5.88
C ARG A 92 -22.18 6.75 5.08
N HIS A 93 -22.70 5.74 5.77
CA HIS A 93 -23.11 4.50 5.12
C HIS A 93 -24.34 4.73 4.22
N PRO A 94 -24.32 4.35 2.93
CA PRO A 94 -25.35 4.74 1.97
C PRO A 94 -26.71 4.09 2.21
N LYS A 95 -26.76 2.95 2.91
CA LYS A 95 -28.03 2.25 3.19
C LYS A 95 -28.65 2.62 4.54
N THR A 96 -27.83 2.77 5.57
CA THR A 96 -28.31 3.01 6.95
C THR A 96 -28.24 4.47 7.33
N GLY A 97 -27.42 5.28 6.64
CA GLY A 97 -27.19 6.68 6.96
C GLY A 97 -26.24 6.90 8.15
N ASP A 98 -25.75 5.82 8.76
CA ASP A 98 -24.85 5.85 9.91
C ASP A 98 -23.54 6.54 9.58
N TRP A 99 -23.05 7.35 10.52
CA TRP A 99 -21.74 7.98 10.40
C TRP A 99 -20.69 7.11 11.10
N TYR A 100 -19.83 6.47 10.31
CA TYR A 100 -18.73 5.65 10.79
C TYR A 100 -17.55 5.70 9.79
N PRO A 101 -16.65 6.70 9.90
CA PRO A 101 -15.52 6.92 8.99
C PRO A 101 -14.59 5.73 8.82
N ALA A 102 -14.49 4.85 9.83
CA ALA A 102 -13.65 3.65 9.77
C ALA A 102 -14.04 2.69 8.62
N ILE A 103 -15.26 2.80 8.06
CA ILE A 103 -15.68 2.04 6.87
C ILE A 103 -14.85 2.40 5.63
N ASN A 104 -14.27 3.60 5.56
CA ASN A 104 -13.43 4.02 4.44
C ASN A 104 -12.27 3.07 4.19
N LYS A 105 -11.67 2.50 5.23
CA LYS A 105 -10.53 1.59 5.09
C LYS A 105 -10.89 0.32 4.28
N PRO A 106 -11.86 -0.53 4.72
CA PRO A 106 -12.26 -1.67 3.91
C PRO A 106 -12.90 -1.27 2.58
N ALA A 107 -13.68 -0.20 2.52
CA ALA A 107 -14.30 0.25 1.27
C ALA A 107 -13.28 0.71 0.23
N GLY A 108 -12.27 1.46 0.64
CA GLY A 108 -11.17 1.92 -0.21
C GLY A 108 -10.36 0.76 -0.76
N ILE A 109 -10.09 -0.28 0.04
CA ILE A 109 -9.39 -1.48 -0.42
C ILE A 109 -10.23 -2.24 -1.44
N VAL A 110 -11.53 -2.41 -1.20
CA VAL A 110 -12.45 -3.03 -2.18
C VAL A 110 -12.52 -2.21 -3.47
N HIS A 111 -12.48 -0.87 -3.37
CA HIS A 111 -12.43 0.00 -4.53
C HIS A 111 -11.13 -0.21 -5.32
N TRP A 112 -9.97 -0.21 -4.63
CA TRP A 112 -8.66 -0.46 -5.24
C TRP A 112 -8.60 -1.80 -5.95
N LEU A 113 -9.08 -2.89 -5.31
CA LEU A 113 -9.14 -4.22 -5.90
C LEU A 113 -9.95 -4.29 -7.19
N LYS A 114 -10.96 -3.42 -7.35
CA LYS A 114 -11.86 -3.43 -8.50
C LYS A 114 -11.42 -2.51 -9.65
N HIS A 115 -10.63 -1.47 -9.35
CA HIS A 115 -10.39 -0.37 -10.29
C HIS A 115 -8.89 -0.09 -10.53
N SER A 116 -8.00 -0.60 -9.68
CA SER A 116 -6.55 -0.42 -9.85
C SER A 116 -5.96 -1.55 -10.68
N LYS A 117 -5.15 -1.21 -11.69
CA LYS A 117 -4.37 -2.21 -12.44
C LYS A 117 -3.29 -2.87 -11.57
N ASP A 118 -2.82 -2.18 -10.54
CA ASP A 118 -1.83 -2.72 -9.60
C ASP A 118 -2.38 -3.94 -8.84
N ALA A 119 -3.71 -4.03 -8.69
CA ALA A 119 -4.35 -5.16 -8.01
C ALA A 119 -4.29 -6.45 -8.84
N ASP A 120 -4.10 -6.37 -10.16
CA ASP A 120 -4.05 -7.55 -11.04
C ASP A 120 -2.71 -8.29 -10.95
N SER A 121 -1.66 -7.64 -10.43
CA SER A 121 -0.27 -8.13 -10.41
C SER A 121 0.33 -8.23 -9.00
N VAL A 122 -0.52 -8.32 -7.96
CA VAL A 122 -0.09 -8.43 -6.55
C VAL A 122 -0.34 -9.83 -5.99
N ASP A 123 0.58 -10.34 -5.16
CA ASP A 123 0.37 -11.54 -4.33
C ASP A 123 -0.01 -11.20 -2.90
N TRP A 124 0.58 -10.12 -2.37
CA TRP A 124 0.46 -9.73 -0.98
C TRP A 124 0.12 -8.25 -0.83
N VAL A 125 -0.89 -7.96 -0.03
CA VAL A 125 -1.26 -6.59 0.31
C VAL A 125 -0.91 -6.33 1.77
N VAL A 126 -0.01 -5.36 2.01
CA VAL A 126 0.30 -4.86 3.35
C VAL A 126 -0.58 -3.65 3.61
N ILE A 127 -1.48 -3.75 4.59
CA ILE A 127 -2.43 -2.68 4.93
C ILE A 127 -1.96 -2.00 6.22
N LEU A 128 -1.66 -0.71 6.13
CA LEU A 128 -1.20 0.10 7.28
C LEU A 128 -2.23 1.17 7.63
N ASP A 129 -2.25 1.55 8.91
CA ASP A 129 -2.88 2.80 9.34
C ASP A 129 -1.93 3.97 9.06
N ALA A 130 -2.49 5.16 8.84
CA ALA A 130 -1.70 6.34 8.48
C ALA A 130 -0.77 6.81 9.61
N ASP A 131 -1.13 6.53 10.86
CA ASP A 131 -0.36 6.86 12.07
C ASP A 131 0.71 5.82 12.43
N MET A 132 0.96 4.84 11.56
CA MET A 132 2.05 3.88 11.72
C MET A 132 3.38 4.40 11.13
N ILE A 133 4.49 3.97 11.74
CA ILE A 133 5.85 4.19 11.25
C ILE A 133 6.50 2.83 11.00
N ILE A 134 7.08 2.67 9.81
CA ILE A 134 7.77 1.44 9.41
C ILE A 134 9.22 1.49 9.93
N ARG A 135 9.63 0.51 10.76
CA ARG A 135 10.99 0.43 11.30
C ARG A 135 11.92 -0.53 10.56
N GLY A 136 11.37 -1.34 9.64
CA GLY A 136 12.08 -2.28 8.79
C GLY A 136 11.10 -2.92 7.80
N PRO A 137 11.60 -3.62 6.76
CA PRO A 137 10.74 -4.27 5.77
C PRO A 137 9.70 -5.18 6.41
N ILE A 138 8.45 -5.02 5.99
CA ILE A 138 7.33 -5.88 6.32
C ILE A 138 7.24 -6.94 5.23
N ILE A 139 7.66 -8.16 5.56
CA ILE A 139 7.70 -9.30 4.67
C ILE A 139 6.61 -10.29 5.10
N PRO A 140 5.49 -10.42 4.36
CA PRO A 140 4.30 -11.15 4.81
C PRO A 140 4.54 -12.61 5.23
N TRP A 141 5.30 -13.37 4.44
CA TRP A 141 5.58 -14.78 4.75
C TRP A 141 6.53 -14.96 5.93
N GLU A 142 7.44 -14.02 6.19
CA GLU A 142 8.29 -14.03 7.38
C GLU A 142 7.47 -13.78 8.66
N LEU A 143 6.33 -13.10 8.53
CA LEU A 143 5.35 -12.92 9.60
C LEU A 143 4.37 -14.09 9.74
N GLY A 144 4.50 -15.14 8.90
CA GLY A 144 3.64 -16.32 8.92
C GLY A 144 2.31 -16.15 8.17
N ALA A 145 2.18 -15.13 7.32
CA ALA A 145 1.03 -15.00 6.44
C ALA A 145 1.07 -16.06 5.34
N GLU A 146 -0.07 -16.65 5.04
CA GLU A 146 -0.26 -17.69 4.02
C GLU A 146 -1.59 -17.43 3.28
N LYS A 147 -1.78 -18.05 2.12
CA LYS A 147 -3.07 -17.96 1.40
C LYS A 147 -4.20 -18.49 2.30
N GLY A 148 -5.21 -17.66 2.55
CA GLY A 148 -6.31 -17.99 3.46
C GLY A 148 -6.01 -17.77 4.95
N ARG A 149 -4.78 -17.35 5.30
CA ARG A 149 -4.36 -17.05 6.67
C ARG A 149 -3.68 -15.67 6.74
N PRO A 150 -4.46 -14.57 6.79
CA PRO A 150 -3.90 -13.24 6.95
C PRO A 150 -3.28 -13.07 8.35
N VAL A 151 -2.30 -12.18 8.45
CA VAL A 151 -1.69 -11.76 9.71
C VAL A 151 -2.06 -10.31 9.98
N ALA A 152 -2.47 -10.01 11.20
CA ALA A 152 -2.87 -8.68 11.63
C ALA A 152 -2.38 -8.40 13.06
N ALA A 153 -2.31 -7.12 13.42
CA ALA A 153 -2.04 -6.72 14.79
C ALA A 153 -3.12 -7.26 15.74
N TYR A 154 -2.69 -7.73 16.92
CA TYR A 154 -3.60 -8.21 17.94
C TYR A 154 -4.20 -7.03 18.71
N TYR A 155 -5.47 -6.73 18.47
CA TYR A 155 -6.24 -5.73 19.21
C TYR A 155 -6.88 -6.35 20.46
N GLY A 156 -6.05 -6.68 21.46
CA GLY A 156 -6.47 -7.41 22.66
C GLY A 156 -7.60 -6.76 23.46
N TYR A 157 -7.72 -5.43 23.41
CA TYR A 157 -8.79 -4.71 24.11
C TYR A 157 -10.19 -4.94 23.51
N LEU A 158 -10.29 -5.54 22.32
CA LEU A 158 -11.57 -5.93 21.71
C LEU A 158 -11.99 -7.35 22.11
N VAL A 159 -11.12 -8.12 22.78
CA VAL A 159 -11.44 -9.49 23.20
C VAL A 159 -12.54 -9.44 24.27
N GLY A 160 -13.62 -10.18 24.04
CA GLY A 160 -14.78 -10.23 24.94
C GLY A 160 -15.71 -9.03 24.83
N CYS A 161 -15.56 -8.17 23.81
CA CYS A 161 -16.49 -7.07 23.56
C CYS A 161 -17.88 -7.62 23.17
N ASP A 162 -18.77 -7.78 24.15
CA ASP A 162 -20.16 -8.18 23.99
C ASP A 162 -21.09 -7.00 24.35
N ASN A 163 -21.35 -6.15 23.36
CA ASN A 163 -22.26 -5.02 23.51
C ASN A 163 -23.30 -4.99 22.39
N ILE A 164 -24.23 -4.04 22.47
CA ILE A 164 -25.32 -3.95 21.49
C ILE A 164 -24.80 -3.71 20.06
N LEU A 165 -23.68 -3.01 19.88
CA LEU A 165 -23.06 -2.80 18.57
C LEU A 165 -22.50 -4.10 18.00
N ALA A 166 -21.82 -4.91 18.82
CA ALA A 166 -21.36 -6.23 18.42
C ALA A 166 -22.53 -7.13 17.99
N LYS A 167 -23.64 -7.12 18.75
CA LYS A 167 -24.87 -7.86 18.42
C LYS A 167 -25.54 -7.39 17.14
N ILE A 168 -25.41 -6.12 16.77
CA ILE A 168 -25.94 -5.57 15.52
C ILE A 168 -25.04 -5.96 14.33
N ALA A 169 -23.71 -5.86 14.47
CA ALA A 169 -22.76 -6.20 13.40
C ALA A 169 -22.80 -7.68 13.00
N HIS A 170 -23.02 -8.58 13.95
CA HIS A 170 -23.14 -10.03 13.69
C HIS A 170 -24.49 -10.45 13.07
N LYS A 171 -25.46 -9.54 12.94
CA LYS A 171 -26.81 -9.84 12.41
C LYS A 171 -26.99 -9.53 10.93
N THR A 172 -25.94 -9.09 10.24
CA THR A 172 -25.96 -9.02 8.77
C THR A 172 -25.67 -10.41 8.21
N PRO A 173 -26.62 -11.05 7.50
CA PRO A 173 -26.45 -12.39 6.94
C PRO A 173 -25.37 -12.46 5.86
#